data_AF-A0A2V7IBU9-F1
#
_entry.id   AF-A0A2V7IBU9-F1
#
_cell.length_a   1.000
_cell.length_b   1.000
_cell.length_c   1.000
_cell.angle_alpha   90.00
_cell.angle_beta   90.00
_cell.angle_gamma   90.00
#
_symmetry.space_group_name_H-M   'P 1'
#
loop_
_entity.id
_entity.type
_entity.pdbx_description
1 polymer ?
#
loop_
_entity_poly.entity_id
_entity_poly.type
_entity_poly.pdbx_seq_one_letter_code
_entity_poly.pdbx_strand_id
1 'polypeptide(L)'
;MHVQGIGLGTVDRGSGYKSGKATVQIVDQSGKAVIGATVTGRFTGSFDEVVSATTDTRGKALLITTSSSTISHFAFCVQSVTYPALIYDAAANRKTCASR
;
A
#
# COMPACT_ATOMS: atom_id res chain seq x y z
N MET A 1 -12.70 -4.20 8.53
CA MET A 1 -11.54 -4.62 7.71
C MET A 1 -10.28 -3.95 8.22
N HIS A 2 -9.12 -4.56 8.04
CA HIS A 2 -7.85 -4.03 8.53
C HIS A 2 -6.70 -4.38 7.59
N VAL A 3 -5.55 -3.73 7.79
CA VAL A 3 -4.32 -4.04 7.06
C VAL A 3 -3.66 -5.27 7.67
N GLN A 4 -3.61 -6.35 6.88
CA GLN A 4 -2.95 -7.60 7.26
C GLN A 4 -1.43 -7.53 7.07
N GLY A 5 -0.97 -6.80 6.05
CA GLY A 5 0.45 -6.71 5.74
C GLY A 5 0.78 -5.71 4.64
N ILE A 6 2.04 -5.29 4.64
CA ILE A 6 2.63 -4.36 3.66
C ILE A 6 3.95 -4.94 3.17
N GLY A 7 4.04 -5.22 1.87
CA GLY A 7 5.27 -5.60 1.19
C GLY A 7 5.80 -4.44 0.35
N LEU A 8 7.10 -4.15 0.46
CA LEU A 8 7.75 -3.08 -0.29
C LEU A 8 8.66 -3.63 -1.39
N GLY A 9 8.66 -2.96 -2.53
CA GLY A 9 9.50 -3.26 -3.66
C GLY A 9 9.71 -2.06 -4.55
N THR A 10 10.31 -2.28 -5.71
CA THR A 10 10.44 -1.26 -6.74
C THR A 10 9.91 -1.78 -8.07
N VAL A 11 9.70 -0.85 -9.00
CA VAL A 11 9.49 -1.15 -10.42
C VAL A 11 10.54 -0.41 -11.21
N ASP A 12 11.27 -1.14 -12.06
CA ASP A 12 12.28 -0.53 -12.93
C ASP A 12 11.65 0.39 -13.98
N ARG A 13 12.29 1.53 -14.22
CA ARG A 13 11.89 2.55 -15.21
C ARG A 13 12.96 2.78 -16.28
N GLY A 14 14.02 1.98 -16.27
CA GLY A 14 15.18 2.16 -17.16
C GLY A 14 16.21 3.13 -16.60
N SER A 15 17.43 3.10 -17.15
CA SER A 15 18.52 4.02 -16.79
C SER A 15 18.82 4.11 -15.27
N GLY A 16 18.61 3.02 -14.53
CA GLY A 16 18.79 2.96 -13.08
C GLY A 16 17.65 3.58 -12.24
N TYR A 17 16.67 4.23 -12.87
CA TYR A 17 15.52 4.79 -12.17
C TYR A 17 14.52 3.71 -11.75
N LYS A 18 13.97 3.88 -10.56
CA LYS A 18 13.00 2.99 -9.94
C LYS A 18 11.83 3.78 -9.37
N SER A 19 10.61 3.31 -9.59
CA SER A 19 9.44 3.74 -8.84
C SER A 19 9.31 2.90 -7.57
N GLY A 20 8.85 3.49 -6.47
CA GLY A 20 8.46 2.79 -5.25
C GLY A 20 7.20 1.96 -5.48
N LYS A 21 7.14 0.78 -4.87
CA LYS A 21 5.99 -0.14 -4.94
C LYS A 21 5.63 -0.60 -3.53
N ALA A 22 4.36 -0.45 -3.16
CA ALA A 22 3.79 -1.02 -1.95
C ALA A 22 2.64 -1.96 -2.33
N THR A 23 2.67 -3.18 -1.80
CA THR A 23 1.56 -4.14 -1.90
C THR A 23 0.92 -4.26 -0.53
N VAL A 24 -0.32 -3.80 -0.41
CA VAL A 24 -1.07 -3.78 0.85
C VAL A 24 -2.14 -4.87 0.80
N GLN A 25 -2.13 -5.76 1.78
CA GLN A 25 -3.14 -6.81 1.94
C GLN A 25 -4.22 -6.33 2.92
N ILE A 26 -5.48 -6.30 2.46
CA ILE A 26 -6.65 -5.99 3.28
C ILE A 26 -7.47 -7.26 3.50
N VAL A 27 -7.88 -7.47 4.74
CA VAL A 27 -8.76 -8.58 5.14
C VAL A 27 -9.89 -8.08 6.06
N ASP A 28 -10.96 -8.85 6.15
CA ASP A 28 -12.04 -8.62 7.12
C ASP A 28 -11.66 -9.18 8.51
N GLN A 29 -12.60 -9.15 9.47
CA GLN A 29 -12.36 -9.62 10.83
C GLN A 29 -12.16 -11.14 10.93
N SER A 30 -12.63 -11.90 9.94
CA SER A 30 -12.43 -13.35 9.84
C SER A 30 -11.13 -13.73 9.12
N GLY A 31 -10.37 -12.75 8.63
CA GLY A 31 -9.15 -12.97 7.86
C GLY A 31 -9.38 -13.21 6.37
N LYS A 32 -10.62 -13.06 5.88
CA LYS A 32 -10.93 -13.22 4.45
C LYS A 32 -10.52 -11.97 3.68
N ALA A 33 -9.97 -12.16 2.48
CA ALA A 33 -9.58 -11.08 1.59
C ALA A 33 -10.75 -10.16 1.22
N VAL A 34 -10.55 -8.85 1.30
CA VAL A 34 -11.53 -7.84 0.88
C VAL A 34 -11.18 -7.33 -0.50
N ILE A 35 -12.00 -7.68 -1.49
CA ILE A 35 -11.92 -7.17 -2.87
C ILE A 35 -12.58 -5.79 -2.97
N GLY A 36 -12.06 -4.90 -3.82
CA GLY A 36 -12.71 -3.63 -4.15
C GLY A 36 -12.55 -2.52 -3.11
N ALA A 37 -11.76 -2.72 -2.05
CA ALA A 37 -11.45 -1.69 -1.07
C ALA A 37 -10.41 -0.72 -1.64
N THR A 38 -10.63 0.58 -1.49
CA THR A 38 -9.67 1.61 -1.89
C THR A 38 -8.71 1.87 -0.73
N VAL A 39 -7.43 1.63 -0.96
CA VAL A 39 -6.35 1.90 -0.01
C VAL A 39 -5.66 3.19 -0.44
N THR A 40 -5.53 4.15 0.48
CA THR A 40 -4.73 5.37 0.30
C THR A 40 -3.57 5.34 1.28
N GLY A 41 -2.37 5.64 0.79
CA GLY A 41 -1.18 5.72 1.63
C GLY A 41 -0.12 6.67 1.09
N ARG A 42 0.83 7.01 1.96
CA ARG A 42 1.88 7.99 1.69
C ARG A 42 3.22 7.31 1.61
N PHE A 43 3.95 7.57 0.53
CA PHE A 43 5.37 7.27 0.42
C PHE A 43 6.19 8.45 0.99
N THR A 44 7.28 8.15 1.68
CA THR A 44 8.24 9.14 2.19
C THR A 44 9.68 8.67 1.96
N GLY A 45 10.66 9.58 1.99
CA GLY A 45 12.07 9.28 1.74
C GLY A 45 12.46 9.65 0.31
N SER A 46 12.93 8.67 -0.48
CA SER A 46 13.29 8.87 -1.89
C SER A 46 12.10 9.26 -2.78
N PHE A 47 10.88 9.06 -2.27
CA PHE A 47 9.63 9.49 -2.86
C PHE A 47 8.86 10.27 -1.80
N ASP A 48 8.12 11.29 -2.22
CA ASP A 48 7.23 12.05 -1.33
C ASP A 48 5.91 12.31 -2.06
N GLU A 49 4.99 11.35 -1.96
CA GLU A 49 3.68 11.44 -2.59
C GLU A 49 2.62 10.57 -1.90
N VAL A 50 1.36 10.90 -2.13
CA VAL A 50 0.20 10.10 -1.69
C VAL A 50 -0.37 9.40 -2.91
N VAL A 51 -0.59 8.08 -2.79
CA VAL A 51 -1.11 7.24 -3.86
C VAL A 51 -2.30 6.45 -3.33
N SER A 52 -3.23 6.12 -4.22
CA SER A 52 -4.34 5.20 -3.93
C SER A 52 -4.43 4.06 -4.95
N ALA A 53 -4.93 2.92 -4.51
CA ALA A 53 -5.25 1.78 -5.36
C ALA A 53 -6.37 0.93 -4.77
N THR A 54 -7.07 0.20 -5.62
CA THR A 54 -8.15 -0.71 -5.22
C THR A 54 -7.62 -2.13 -5.05
N THR A 55 -8.13 -2.88 -4.06
CA THR A 55 -7.73 -4.27 -3.83
C THR A 55 -8.28 -5.23 -4.89
N ASP A 56 -7.43 -6.15 -5.34
CA ASP A 56 -7.76 -7.22 -6.28
C ASP A 56 -8.58 -8.36 -5.63
N THR A 57 -8.85 -9.43 -6.37
CA THR A 57 -9.58 -10.62 -5.89
C THR A 57 -8.91 -11.35 -4.73
N ARG A 58 -7.61 -11.09 -4.49
CA ARG A 58 -6.84 -11.62 -3.37
C ARG A 58 -6.76 -10.63 -2.22
N GLY A 59 -7.46 -9.50 -2.30
CA GLY A 59 -7.45 -8.45 -1.29
C GLY A 59 -6.17 -7.61 -1.29
N LYS A 60 -5.42 -7.59 -2.40
CA LYS A 60 -4.16 -6.84 -2.51
C LYS A 60 -4.32 -5.57 -3.32
N ALA A 61 -3.97 -4.43 -2.73
CA ALA A 61 -3.84 -3.16 -3.43
C ALA A 61 -2.38 -2.95 -3.82
N LEU A 62 -2.12 -2.65 -5.10
CA LEU A 62 -0.79 -2.37 -5.62
C LEU A 62 -0.64 -0.86 -5.83
N LEU A 63 0.12 -0.20 -4.95
CA LEU A 63 0.41 1.22 -5.05
C LEU A 63 1.81 1.40 -5.62
N ILE A 64 1.94 2.24 -6.64
CA ILE A 64 3.20 2.55 -7.30
C ILE A 64 3.34 4.07 -7.37
N THR A 65 4.51 4.58 -7.01
CA THR A 65 4.81 6.02 -7.08
C THR A 65 4.77 6.50 -8.53
N THR A 66 4.24 7.71 -8.75
CA THR A 66 4.31 8.38 -10.05
C THR A 66 5.73 8.88 -10.32
N SER A 67 6.41 9.31 -9.27
CA SER A 67 7.82 9.69 -9.30
C SER A 67 8.74 8.45 -9.39
N SER A 68 9.96 8.68 -9.86
CA SER A 68 11.02 7.69 -9.89
C SER A 68 12.33 8.30 -9.43
N SER A 69 13.16 7.49 -8.78
CA SER A 69 14.46 7.89 -8.24
C SER A 69 15.50 6.80 -8.52
N THR A 70 16.77 7.19 -8.64
CA THR A 70 17.91 6.26 -8.71
C THR A 70 18.24 5.67 -7.34
N ILE A 71 17.75 6.28 -6.26
CA ILE A 71 17.84 5.81 -4.88
C ILE A 71 16.46 5.26 -4.47
N SER A 72 16.43 4.13 -3.78
CA SER A 72 15.18 3.47 -3.39
C SER A 72 15.09 3.21 -1.88
N HIS A 73 15.47 4.20 -1.06
CA HIS A 73 15.24 4.19 0.38
C HIS A 73 13.98 4.98 0.69
N PHE A 74 12.93 4.29 1.13
CA PHE A 74 11.63 4.92 1.32
C PHE A 74 10.78 4.15 2.34
N ALA A 75 9.80 4.84 2.92
CA ALA A 75 8.76 4.23 3.72
C ALA A 75 7.40 4.38 3.04
N PHE A 76 6.47 3.53 3.43
CA PHE A 76 5.07 3.63 3.07
C PHE A 76 4.19 3.41 4.30
N CYS A 77 3.23 4.31 4.51
CA CYS A 77 2.23 4.22 5.57
C CYS A 77 0.83 4.27 4.98
N VAL A 78 -0.05 3.34 5.40
CA VAL A 78 -1.48 3.40 5.08
C VAL A 78 -2.10 4.54 5.86
N GLN A 79 -2.81 5.44 5.16
CA GLN A 79 -3.52 6.55 5.77
C GLN A 79 -5.01 6.22 5.95
N SER A 80 -5.62 5.59 4.95
CA SER A 80 -7.02 5.18 5.01
C SER A 80 -7.31 3.98 4.12
N VAL A 81 -8.36 3.25 4.48
CA VAL A 81 -8.97 2.22 3.64
C VAL A 81 -10.47 2.48 3.62
N THR A 82 -11.07 2.56 2.43
CA THR A 82 -12.50 2.81 2.26
C THR A 82 -13.18 1.69 1.48
N TYR A 83 -14.35 1.27 1.93
CA TYR A 83 -15.17 0.26 1.27
C TYR A 83 -16.65 0.45 1.68
N PRO A 84 -17.63 0.34 0.77
CA PRO A 84 -19.03 0.64 1.12
C PRO A 84 -19.64 -0.24 2.20
N ALA A 85 -19.26 -1.52 2.26
CA ALA A 85 -19.90 -2.50 3.13
C ALA A 85 -19.13 -2.80 4.42
N LEU A 86 -17.89 -2.31 4.57
CA LEU A 86 -17.02 -2.63 5.71
C LEU A 86 -16.31 -1.37 6.21
N ILE A 87 -16.33 -1.19 7.53
CA ILE A 87 -15.59 -0.11 8.19
C ILE A 87 -14.13 -0.52 8.36
N TYR A 88 -13.22 0.42 8.11
CA TYR A 88 -11.80 0.24 8.39
C TYR A 88 -11.52 0.39 9.89
N ASP A 89 -10.92 -0.63 10.48
CA ASP A 89 -10.48 -0.67 11.87
C ASP A 89 -8.95 -0.60 11.88
N ALA A 90 -8.42 0.59 12.12
CA ALA A 90 -6.98 0.81 12.18
C ALA A 90 -6.33 0.18 13.42
N ALA A 91 -7.06 -0.03 14.50
CA ALA A 91 -6.54 -0.65 15.72
C ALA A 91 -6.28 -2.15 15.52
N ALA A 92 -7.03 -2.78 14.60
CA ALA A 92 -6.82 -4.17 14.20
C ALA A 92 -5.66 -4.37 13.20
N ASN A 93 -5.00 -3.32 12.73
CA ASN A 93 -3.89 -3.44 11.79
C ASN A 93 -2.76 -4.30 12.36
N ARG A 94 -2.31 -5.29 11.57
CA ARG A 94 -1.07 -6.03 11.85
C ARG A 94 0.17 -5.27 11.39
N LYS A 95 0.00 -4.35 10.43
CA LYS A 95 1.06 -3.46 9.96
C LYS A 95 0.47 -2.16 9.42
N THR A 96 0.93 -1.02 9.93
CA THR A 96 0.46 0.32 9.49
C THR A 96 1.47 1.00 8.56
N CYS A 97 2.77 0.76 8.80
CA CYS A 97 3.86 1.30 8.01
C CYS A 97 4.92 0.24 7.71
N ALA A 98 5.70 0.45 6.66
CA ALA A 98 6.90 -0.32 6.34
C ALA A 98 7.98 0.62 5.80
N SER A 99 9.26 0.26 5.97
CA SER A 99 10.41 0.95 5.40
C SER A 99 11.30 -0.01 4.60
N ARG A 100 11.99 0.52 3.60
CA ARG A 100 12.95 -0.15 2.71
C ARG A 100 14.14 0.77 2.47
#